data_AF-A0A0M2U9Q7-F1
#
_entry.id   AF-A0A0M2U9Q7-F1
#
_cell.length_a   1.000
_cell.length_b   1.000
_cell.length_c   1.000
_cell.angle_alpha   90.00
_cell.angle_beta   90.00
_cell.angle_gamma   90.00
#
_symmetry.space_group_name_H-M   'P 1'
#
loop_
_entity.id
_entity.type
_entity.pdbx_description
1 polymer ?
#
loop_
_entity_poly.entity_id
_entity_poly.type
_entity_poly.pdbx_seq_one_letter_code
_entity_poly.pdbx_strand_id
1 'polypeptide(L)' 'MELLFIVGLALVLVFSASLGWYLTQYTLAVRGGLLKVVTFSVLGTCIFATTFAVSVFVVWPPFLPL' A
#
# COMPACT_ATOMS: atom_id res chain seq x y z
N MET A 1 14.72 -13.76 -9.66
CA MET A 1 14.16 -13.43 -8.34
C MET A 1 14.11 -11.93 -8.11
N GLU A 2 15.23 -11.22 -8.26
CA GLU A 2 15.33 -9.76 -7.99
C GLU A 2 14.37 -8.89 -8.84
N LEU A 3 14.25 -9.19 -10.14
CA LEU A 3 13.32 -8.49 -11.05
C LEU A 3 11.84 -8.63 -10.63
N LEU A 4 11.42 -9.82 -10.22
CA LEU A 4 10.05 -10.07 -9.75
C LEU A 4 9.77 -9.35 -8.43
N PHE A 5 10.77 -9.27 -7.56
CA PHE A 5 10.66 -8.51 -6.31
C PHE A 5 10.50 -7.01 -6.57
N ILE A 6 11.32 -6.43 -7.46
CA ILE A 6 11.24 -5.01 -7.83
C ILE A 6 9.88 -4.68 -8.45
N VAL A 7 9.41 -5.52 -9.38
CA VAL A 7 8.10 -5.35 -10.03
C VAL A 7 6.96 -5.47 -9.01
N GLY A 8 7.04 -6.43 -8.08
CA GLY A 8 6.08 -6.58 -6.99
C GLY A 8 6.04 -5.35 -6.08
N LEU A 9 7.20 -4.82 -5.70
CA LEU A 9 7.31 -3.63 -4.85
C LEU A 9 6.74 -2.39 -5.56
N ALA A 10 7.02 -2.23 -6.87
CA ALA A 10 6.45 -1.16 -7.68
C ALA A 10 4.92 -1.26 -7.78
N LEU A 11 4.37 -2.47 -7.96
CA LEU A 11 2.92 -2.70 -7.97
C LEU A 11 2.26 -2.34 -6.64
N VAL A 12 2.87 -2.73 -5.51
CA VAL A 12 2.34 -2.41 -4.18
C VAL A 12 2.37 -0.89 -3.92
N LEU A 13 3.41 -0.19 -4.38
CA LEU A 13 3.48 1.28 -4.29
C LEU A 13 2.38 1.96 -5.11
N VAL A 14 2.19 1.54 -6.37
CA VAL A 14 1.14 2.09 -7.24
C VAL A 14 -0.25 1.82 -6.67
N PHE A 15 -0.48 0.60 -6.15
CA PHE A 15 -1.74 0.23 -5.52
C PHE A 15 -2.02 1.06 -4.26
N SER A 16 -1.03 1.20 -3.37
CA SER A 16 -1.13 2.03 -2.17
C SER A 16 -1.45 3.50 -2.50
N ALA A 17 -0.77 4.08 -3.49
CA ALA A 17 -1.02 5.45 -3.93
C ALA A 17 -2.42 5.61 -4.55
N SER A 18 -2.85 4.67 -5.40
CA SER A 18 -4.19 4.71 -6.01
C SER A 18 -5.31 4.62 -4.96
N LEU A 19 -5.17 3.70 -4.01
CA LEU A 19 -6.20 3.44 -3.00
C LEU A 19 -6.22 4.54 -1.93
N GLY A 20 -5.05 5.05 -1.53
CA GLY A 20 -4.96 6.25 -0.68
C GLY A 20 -5.62 7.48 -1.30
N TRP A 21 -5.47 7.66 -2.63
CA TRP A 21 -6.10 8.78 -3.34
C TRP A 21 -7.61 8.63 -3.36
N TYR A 22 -8.09 7.41 -3.65
CA TYR A 22 -9.50 7.09 -3.66
C TYR A 22 -10.15 7.37 -2.29
N LEU A 23 -9.57 6.85 -1.21
CA LEU A 23 -10.14 7.00 0.14
C LEU A 23 -10.16 8.45 0.63
N THR A 24 -9.10 9.21 0.34
CA THR A 24 -9.02 10.63 0.74
C THR A 24 -9.99 11.53 -0.02
N GLN A 25 -10.23 11.25 -1.29
CA GLN A 25 -11.12 12.04 -2.15
C GLN A 25 -12.59 11.67 -1.96
N TYR A 26 -12.91 10.38 -1.99
CA TYR A 26 -14.30 9.91 -2.11
C TYR A 26 -14.90 9.48 -0.77
N THR A 27 -14.12 8.90 0.14
CA THR A 27 -14.66 8.31 1.38
C THR A 27 -14.56 9.27 2.57
N LEU A 28 -13.41 9.94 2.75
CA LEU A 28 -13.18 10.84 3.88
C LEU A 28 -13.51 12.30 3.57
N ALA A 29 -13.71 12.67 2.29
CA ALA A 29 -14.10 14.00 1.83
C ALA A 29 -13.37 15.16 2.54
N VAL A 30 -12.05 15.01 2.76
CA VAL A 30 -11.25 15.96 3.54
C VAL A 30 -11.11 17.26 2.74
N ARG A 31 -11.74 18.34 3.23
CA ARG A 31 -11.76 19.65 2.54
C ARG A 31 -10.45 20.46 2.68
N GLY A 32 -9.60 20.15 3.65
CA GLY A 32 -8.32 20.84 3.85
C GLY A 32 -7.19 20.23 3.04
N GLY A 33 -6.51 21.01 2.19
CA GLY A 33 -5.42 20.52 1.33
C GLY A 33 -4.24 19.90 2.10
N LEU A 34 -3.83 20.50 3.22
CA LEU A 34 -2.78 19.99 4.10
C LEU A 34 -3.19 18.68 4.79
N LEU A 35 -4.39 18.65 5.37
CA LEU A 35 -4.95 17.44 5.98
C LEU A 35 -5.08 16.32 4.96
N LYS A 36 -5.44 16.63 3.71
CA LYS A 36 -5.57 15.65 2.64
C LYS A 36 -4.25 14.96 2.31
N VAL A 37 -3.15 15.70 2.25
CA VAL A 37 -1.81 15.12 2.02
C VAL A 37 -1.39 14.23 3.19
N VAL A 38 -1.64 14.67 4.43
CA VAL A 38 -1.33 13.87 5.63
C VAL A 38 -2.19 12.61 5.70
N THR A 39 -3.49 12.70 5.46
CA THR A 39 -4.38 11.54 5.44
C THR A 39 -4.02 10.59 4.29
N PHE A 40 -3.63 11.14 3.14
CA PHE A 40 -3.16 10.36 1.99
C PHE A 40 -1.89 9.58 2.32
N SER A 41 -0.88 10.23 2.92
CA SER A 41 0.37 9.57 3.27
C SER A 41 0.15 8.50 4.34
N VAL A 42 -0.63 8.80 5.39
CA VAL A 42 -0.94 7.84 6.47
C VAL A 42 -1.70 6.62 5.92
N LEU A 43 -2.74 6.84 5.11
CA LEU A 43 -3.49 5.74 4.48
C LEU A 43 -2.62 4.95 3.53
N GLY A 44 -1.86 5.62 2.66
CA GLY A 44 -0.93 4.97 1.74
C GLY A 44 0.06 4.08 2.48
N THR A 45 0.71 4.58 3.53
CA THR A 45 1.64 3.78 4.34
C THR A 45 0.94 2.59 5.01
N CYS A 46 -0.28 2.77 5.54
CA CYS A 46 -1.05 1.66 6.11
C CYS A 46 -1.38 0.59 5.06
N ILE A 47 -1.89 0.98 3.89
CA ILE A 47 -2.24 0.07 2.79
C ILE A 47 -0.99 -0.65 2.28
N PHE A 48 0.13 0.06 2.16
CA PHE A 48 1.41 -0.52 1.77
C PHE A 48 1.86 -1.57 2.79
N ALA A 49 1.87 -1.22 4.08
CA ALA A 49 2.31 -2.12 5.15
C ALA A 49 1.43 -3.38 5.24
N THR A 50 0.10 -3.25 5.15
CA THR A 50 -0.81 -4.40 5.17
C THR A 50 -0.65 -5.27 3.94
N THR A 51 -0.58 -4.68 2.74
CA THR A 51 -0.42 -5.44 1.49
C THR A 51 0.93 -6.15 1.45
N PHE A 52 1.99 -5.50 1.92
CA PHE A 52 3.32 -6.09 2.03
C PHE A 52 3.33 -7.24 3.05
N ALA A 53 2.76 -7.04 4.24
CA ALA A 53 2.64 -8.08 5.26
C ALA A 53 1.84 -9.28 4.73
N VAL A 54 0.71 -9.07 4.08
CA VAL A 54 -0.09 -10.15 3.47
C VAL A 54 0.73 -10.88 2.41
N SER A 55 1.44 -10.16 1.55
CA SER A 55 2.30 -10.78 0.53
C SER A 55 3.39 -11.66 1.16
N VAL A 56 4.04 -11.19 2.23
CA VAL A 56 5.10 -11.95 2.91
C VAL A 56 4.55 -13.12 3.72
N PHE A 57 3.48 -12.93 4.49
CA PHE A 57 2.99 -13.97 5.40
C PHE A 57 2.04 -14.97 4.75
N VAL A 58 1.26 -14.55 3.74
CA VAL A 58 0.21 -15.37 3.12
C VAL A 58 0.69 -15.94 1.79
N VAL A 59 1.27 -15.11 0.92
CA VAL A 59 1.69 -15.55 -0.42
C VAL A 59 3.04 -16.28 -0.36
N TRP A 60 3.96 -15.82 0.49
CA TRP A 60 5.27 -16.42 0.64
C TRP A 60 5.66 -16.72 2.10
N PRO A 61 4.89 -17.57 2.81
CA PRO A 61 5.10 -17.83 4.22
C PRO A 61 6.55 -18.27 4.47
N PRO A 62 7.31 -17.58 5.35
CA PRO A 62 8.72 -17.90 5.61
C PRO A 62 8.93 -19.26 6.30
N PHE A 63 7.84 -19.95 6.66
CA PHE A 63 7.83 -21.21 7.41
C PHE A 63 7.61 -22.44 6.53
N LEU A 64 7.33 -22.29 5.23
CA LEU A 64 7.25 -23.41 4.29
C LEU A 64 8.62 -23.60 3.62
N PRO A 65 9.44 -24.59 4.04
CA PRO A 65 10.64 -24.95 3.29
C PRO A 65 10.20 -25.51 1.93
N LEU A 66 10.61 -24.83 0.86
CA LEU A 66 10.65 -25.38 -0.50
C LEU A 66 11.79 -26.39 -0.61
#